data_AF-A0A5R8KFW7-F1
#
_entry.id   AF-A0A5R8KFW7-F1
#
_cell.length_a   1.000
_cell.length_b   1.000
_cell.length_c   1.000
_cell.angle_alpha   90.00
_cell.angle_beta   90.00
_cell.angle_gamma   90.00
#
_symmetry.space_group_name_H-M   'P 1'
#
loop_
_entity.id
_entity.type
_entity.pdbx_description
1 polymer ?
#
loop_
_entity_poly.entity_id
_entity_poly.type
_entity_poly.pdbx_seq_one_letter_code
_entity_poly.pdbx_strand_id
1 'polypeptide(L)'
;MSHPIPLSDTPTRWEPVLESCLQELRAFITTPGLGSLGLGVADLDMQLWMLGQEWLREHPPLTPATGLRDVYLTTQIYDKGGHTPLIGDFARALASDENTGDSAPPHLIVTNLLAHNKPKISQAILDRLDFHSDQITLLTGPTLDERLHQLFTQLITLRPKRLFLFHHPDDPLPCVVAHDAICPRRYLVHHADATPSFGLHLPDTPVIELNPYAAALSRSQGLDPGLLIPTCPDPGPRPTGFLSRGKLVTATCGSEHKYIGATSCPYTQAVAVILRTTGGWHIHIGPLSETLLAEIHAGLDRFQIPPDRFTHVRWAPSLAHCLWEHHCDLYLSSYPIDGARANAEVAASSTPHLRRLCHPGTPASPDFFEYEGGLTWRNWDDLIATLQTLIAEPTSLENRSVAIRESYQRLHHPEIFAANLRELLDHGPGHQDPQSESRQLQVMRTVMHHSLVQARKNHLELLRHRDQTIAKIQSLEQTIQSLQRPVRRWWQPFRTQSD
;
A
#
# COMPACT_ATOMS: atom_id res chain seq x y z
N MET A 1 25.36 -12.18 -33.63
CA MET A 1 25.56 -10.72 -33.56
C MET A 1 24.35 -10.07 -34.22
N SER A 2 23.36 -9.71 -33.41
CA SER A 2 22.11 -9.06 -33.84
C SER A 2 22.34 -7.54 -33.84
N HIS A 3 22.11 -6.91 -34.99
CA HIS A 3 22.16 -5.45 -35.10
C HIS A 3 20.95 -4.83 -34.37
N PRO A 4 21.13 -3.75 -33.59
CA PRO A 4 20.02 -3.00 -33.03
C PRO A 4 19.26 -2.30 -34.18
N ILE A 5 17.95 -2.52 -34.23
CA ILE A 5 17.04 -1.78 -35.11
C ILE A 5 17.05 -0.31 -34.63
N PRO A 6 17.22 0.69 -35.51
CA PRO A 6 17.17 2.08 -35.10
C PRO A 6 15.74 2.42 -34.63
N LEU A 7 15.61 2.90 -33.41
CA LEU A 7 14.39 3.54 -32.92
C LEU A 7 14.14 4.78 -33.79
N SER A 8 13.04 4.79 -34.54
CA SER A 8 12.67 5.90 -35.43
C SER A 8 12.11 7.10 -34.64
N ASP A 9 12.47 8.32 -35.06
CA ASP A 9 12.04 9.62 -34.50
C ASP A 9 10.53 9.95 -34.66
N THR A 10 9.66 8.96 -34.89
CA THR A 10 8.21 9.17 -34.88
C THR A 10 7.70 9.29 -33.45
N PRO A 11 6.88 10.31 -33.13
CA PRO A 11 6.23 10.39 -31.82
C PRO A 11 5.45 9.08 -31.60
N THR A 12 5.78 8.43 -30.49
CA THR A 12 5.26 7.13 -30.09
C THR A 12 3.75 7.23 -29.92
N ARG A 13 2.99 6.50 -30.77
CA ARG A 13 1.52 6.60 -30.87
C ARG A 13 0.80 6.43 -29.53
N TRP A 14 1.39 5.65 -28.62
CA TRP A 14 0.76 5.23 -27.36
C TRP A 14 1.13 6.11 -26.16
N GLU A 15 2.25 6.84 -26.21
CA GLU A 15 2.76 7.62 -25.07
C GLU A 15 1.73 8.61 -24.50
N PRO A 16 1.07 9.46 -25.31
CA PRO A 16 0.15 10.46 -24.76
C PRO A 16 -1.04 9.84 -24.03
N VAL A 17 -1.49 8.65 -24.46
CA VAL A 17 -2.60 7.94 -23.84
C VAL A 17 -2.18 7.36 -22.50
N LEU A 18 -0.99 6.73 -22.44
CA LEU A 18 -0.42 6.17 -21.21
C LEU A 18 -0.16 7.27 -20.17
N GLU A 19 0.42 8.41 -20.59
CA GLU A 19 0.64 9.56 -19.72
C GLU A 19 -0.68 10.16 -19.22
N SER A 20 -1.70 10.26 -20.08
CA SER A 20 -3.02 10.76 -19.69
C SER A 20 -3.66 9.87 -18.61
N CYS A 21 -3.67 8.55 -18.81
CA CYS A 21 -4.20 7.60 -17.82
C CYS A 21 -3.44 7.74 -16.49
N LEU A 22 -2.10 7.79 -16.53
CA LEU A 22 -1.24 7.94 -15.37
C LEU A 22 -1.55 9.23 -14.59
N GLN A 23 -1.69 10.36 -15.28
CA GLN A 23 -2.01 11.65 -14.67
C GLN A 23 -3.40 11.63 -14.03
N GLU A 24 -4.39 11.03 -14.70
CA GLU A 24 -5.75 10.92 -14.20
C GLU A 24 -5.82 10.07 -12.91
N LEU A 25 -5.21 8.89 -12.90
CA LEU A 25 -5.18 8.06 -11.69
C LEU A 25 -4.41 8.73 -10.55
N ARG A 26 -3.28 9.40 -10.82
CA ARG A 26 -2.56 10.16 -9.79
C ARG A 26 -3.40 11.30 -9.22
N ALA A 27 -4.23 11.94 -10.02
CA ALA A 27 -5.19 12.94 -9.53
C ALA A 27 -6.22 12.29 -8.58
N PHE A 28 -6.71 11.08 -8.89
CA PHE A 28 -7.58 10.32 -7.98
C PHE A 28 -6.87 9.96 -6.67
N ILE A 29 -5.67 9.40 -6.72
CA ILE A 29 -4.89 8.98 -5.55
C ILE A 29 -4.61 10.17 -4.62
N THR A 30 -4.27 11.33 -5.19
CA THR A 30 -3.96 12.54 -4.41
C THR A 30 -5.20 13.29 -3.92
N THR A 31 -6.40 12.89 -4.35
CA THR A 31 -7.65 13.51 -3.90
C THR A 31 -7.94 13.13 -2.44
N PRO A 32 -8.04 14.12 -1.52
CA PRO A 32 -8.26 13.85 -0.10
C PRO A 32 -9.50 12.99 0.15
N GLY A 33 -9.32 11.87 0.84
CA GLY A 33 -10.39 10.93 1.17
C GLY A 33 -10.68 9.88 0.10
N LEU A 34 -10.19 10.05 -1.13
CA LEU A 34 -10.25 9.00 -2.16
C LEU A 34 -8.98 8.15 -2.18
N GLY A 35 -7.82 8.74 -1.87
CA GLY A 35 -6.53 8.03 -1.85
C GLY A 35 -6.44 6.85 -0.88
N SER A 36 -7.40 6.70 0.05
CA SER A 36 -7.48 5.58 1.01
C SER A 36 -8.67 4.64 0.74
N LEU A 37 -9.37 4.84 -0.36
CA LEU A 37 -10.42 3.95 -0.84
C LEU A 37 -9.80 3.22 -2.03
N GLY A 38 -9.53 1.92 -1.89
CA GLY A 38 -8.90 1.08 -2.91
C GLY A 38 -9.82 0.85 -4.10
N LEU A 39 -10.15 1.94 -4.80
CA LEU A 39 -11.11 1.98 -5.87
C LEU A 39 -10.41 1.72 -7.21
N GLY A 40 -10.99 0.84 -8.01
CA GLY A 40 -10.63 0.69 -9.41
C GLY A 40 -11.25 1.81 -10.23
N VAL A 41 -10.58 2.19 -11.31
CA VAL A 41 -11.14 3.14 -12.29
C VAL A 41 -11.43 2.37 -13.57
N ALA A 42 -12.62 1.76 -13.63
CA ALA A 42 -13.00 0.83 -14.70
C ALA A 42 -12.79 1.40 -16.13
N ASP A 43 -13.08 2.69 -16.32
CA ASP A 43 -12.88 3.35 -17.62
C ASP A 43 -11.40 3.44 -18.00
N LEU A 44 -10.50 3.67 -17.04
CA LEU A 44 -9.06 3.69 -17.30
C LEU A 44 -8.53 2.27 -17.54
N ASP A 45 -8.98 1.29 -16.76
CA ASP A 45 -8.60 -0.12 -16.98
C ASP A 45 -9.01 -0.59 -18.38
N MET A 46 -10.22 -0.23 -18.82
CA MET A 46 -10.71 -0.56 -20.15
C MET A 46 -9.93 0.16 -21.25
N GLN A 47 -9.56 1.43 -21.05
CA GLN A 47 -8.69 2.16 -21.99
C GLN A 47 -7.33 1.48 -22.15
N LEU A 48 -6.68 1.09 -21.04
CA LEU A 48 -5.40 0.40 -21.06
C LEU A 48 -5.51 -0.98 -21.73
N TRP A 49 -6.57 -1.73 -21.43
CA TRP A 49 -6.86 -3.01 -22.08
C TRP A 49 -7.11 -2.87 -23.59
N MET A 50 -7.86 -1.86 -24.04
CA MET A 50 -8.06 -1.60 -25.47
C MET A 50 -6.76 -1.22 -26.18
N LEU A 51 -5.88 -0.46 -25.51
CA LEU A 51 -4.56 -0.14 -26.05
C LEU A 51 -3.72 -1.40 -26.28
N GLY A 52 -3.77 -2.36 -25.35
CA GLY A 52 -3.10 -3.65 -25.51
C GLY A 52 -3.65 -4.49 -26.66
N GLN A 53 -4.98 -4.53 -26.84
CA GLN A 53 -5.61 -5.18 -27.99
C GLN A 53 -5.15 -4.58 -29.33
N GLU A 54 -5.05 -3.26 -29.40
CA GLU A 54 -4.61 -2.55 -30.60
C GLU A 54 -3.15 -2.89 -30.91
N TRP A 55 -2.28 -2.86 -29.89
CA TRP A 55 -0.87 -3.22 -30.02
C TRP A 55 -0.69 -4.65 -30.54
N LEU A 56 -1.43 -5.61 -29.98
CA LEU A 56 -1.40 -7.03 -30.37
C LEU A 56 -1.91 -7.26 -31.79
N ARG A 57 -2.81 -6.41 -32.29
CA ARG A 57 -3.30 -6.49 -33.68
C ARG A 57 -2.20 -6.10 -34.67
N GLU A 58 -1.36 -5.14 -34.31
CA GLU A 58 -0.21 -4.69 -35.11
C GLU A 58 0.98 -5.66 -34.99
N HIS A 59 1.09 -6.34 -33.85
CA HIS A 59 2.21 -7.22 -33.51
C HIS A 59 1.71 -8.59 -33.02
N PRO A 60 1.08 -9.40 -33.89
CA PRO A 60 0.49 -10.67 -33.48
C PRO A 60 1.57 -11.62 -32.94
N PRO A 61 1.33 -12.31 -31.80
CA PRO A 61 2.28 -13.25 -31.25
C PRO A 61 2.51 -14.42 -32.22
N LEU A 62 3.76 -14.82 -32.40
CA LEU A 62 4.18 -15.75 -33.45
C LEU A 62 3.63 -17.19 -33.28
N THR A 63 3.06 -17.56 -32.12
CA THR A 63 2.23 -18.76 -31.89
C THR A 63 1.78 -18.79 -30.42
N PRO A 64 0.52 -19.18 -30.10
CA PRO A 64 0.08 -19.39 -28.73
C PRO A 64 0.63 -20.72 -28.22
N ALA A 65 1.84 -20.70 -27.68
CA ALA A 65 2.32 -21.77 -26.82
C ALA A 65 2.50 -21.18 -25.43
N THR A 66 1.79 -21.71 -24.43
CA THR A 66 2.10 -21.45 -23.02
C THR A 66 3.46 -22.06 -22.73
N GLY A 67 4.40 -21.25 -22.26
CA GLY A 67 5.68 -21.75 -21.74
C GLY A 67 5.50 -22.36 -20.35
N LEU A 68 6.63 -22.65 -19.71
CA LEU A 68 6.70 -23.43 -18.47
C LEU A 68 7.01 -22.58 -17.24
N ARG A 69 7.13 -21.25 -17.36
CA ARG A 69 7.58 -20.35 -16.29
C ARG A 69 6.47 -19.44 -15.79
N ASP A 70 6.44 -19.21 -14.49
CA ASP A 70 5.66 -18.10 -13.93
C ASP A 70 6.40 -16.79 -14.14
N VAL A 71 5.64 -15.75 -14.54
CA VAL A 71 6.17 -14.40 -14.72
C VAL A 71 5.48 -13.46 -13.75
N TYR A 72 6.29 -12.68 -13.06
CA TYR A 72 5.87 -11.63 -12.13
C TYR A 72 6.15 -10.27 -12.76
N LEU A 73 5.14 -9.41 -12.85
CA LEU A 73 5.28 -8.04 -13.29
C LEU A 73 5.21 -7.11 -12.10
N THR A 74 6.21 -6.25 -11.90
CA THR A 74 6.16 -5.25 -10.85
C THR A 74 6.72 -3.92 -11.30
N THR A 75 6.32 -2.85 -10.64
CA THR A 75 6.79 -1.51 -10.99
C THR A 75 8.20 -1.25 -10.52
N GLN A 76 8.53 -1.71 -9.32
CA GLN A 76 9.82 -1.51 -8.68
C GLN A 76 10.05 -2.56 -7.59
N ILE A 77 11.33 -2.80 -7.30
CA ILE A 77 11.79 -3.62 -6.18
C ILE A 77 12.74 -2.80 -5.31
N TYR A 78 12.66 -3.01 -4.00
CA TYR A 78 13.43 -2.26 -3.02
C TYR A 78 13.78 -3.13 -1.80
N ASP A 79 14.76 -2.69 -1.01
CA ASP A 79 15.36 -3.43 0.11
C ASP A 79 14.56 -3.37 1.43
N LYS A 80 13.39 -2.72 1.40
CA LYS A 80 12.52 -2.44 2.55
C LYS A 80 11.08 -2.87 2.27
N GLY A 81 10.19 -2.80 3.27
CA GLY A 81 8.75 -3.02 3.09
C GLY A 81 8.34 -4.45 2.74
N GLY A 82 7.04 -4.68 2.58
CA GLY A 82 6.45 -6.01 2.37
C GLY A 82 6.38 -6.47 0.91
N HIS A 83 6.48 -5.54 -0.05
CA HIS A 83 6.26 -5.77 -1.48
C HIS A 83 7.25 -6.76 -2.10
N THR A 84 8.54 -6.42 -2.09
CA THR A 84 9.61 -7.28 -2.63
C THR A 84 9.55 -8.72 -2.10
N PRO A 85 9.52 -8.96 -0.78
CA PRO A 85 9.51 -10.33 -0.29
C PRO A 85 8.18 -11.07 -0.53
N LEU A 86 7.05 -10.39 -0.74
CA LEU A 86 5.79 -11.03 -1.12
C LEU A 86 5.89 -11.71 -2.49
N ILE A 87 6.56 -11.08 -3.46
CA ILE A 87 6.84 -11.69 -4.77
C ILE A 87 7.64 -12.99 -4.57
N GLY A 88 8.64 -12.96 -3.69
CA GLY A 88 9.41 -14.14 -3.31
C GLY A 88 8.57 -15.22 -2.63
N ASP A 89 7.62 -14.84 -1.78
CA ASP A 89 6.72 -15.79 -1.12
C ASP A 89 5.84 -16.53 -2.14
N PHE A 90 5.33 -15.84 -3.16
CA PHE A 90 4.62 -16.48 -4.27
C PHE A 90 5.52 -17.46 -5.03
N ALA A 91 6.73 -17.04 -5.41
CA ALA A 91 7.66 -17.90 -6.14
C ALA A 91 7.98 -19.18 -5.37
N ARG A 92 8.29 -19.07 -4.06
CA ARG A 92 8.54 -20.22 -3.19
C ARG A 92 7.33 -21.11 -3.02
N ALA A 93 6.15 -20.52 -2.82
CA ALA A 93 4.90 -21.26 -2.62
C ALA A 93 4.50 -22.09 -3.85
N LEU A 94 4.87 -21.66 -5.05
CA LEU A 94 4.59 -22.36 -6.29
C LEU A 94 5.69 -23.36 -6.67
N ALA A 95 6.95 -23.09 -6.32
CA ALA A 95 8.06 -23.99 -6.57
C ALA A 95 7.98 -25.29 -5.75
N SER A 96 7.41 -25.24 -4.54
CA SER A 96 7.29 -26.42 -3.66
C SER A 96 6.32 -27.50 -4.17
N ASP A 97 5.45 -27.16 -5.12
CA ASP A 97 4.46 -28.05 -5.74
C ASP A 97 5.06 -28.81 -6.94
N GLU A 98 6.11 -28.27 -7.55
CA GLU A 98 6.61 -28.70 -8.86
C GLU A 98 7.74 -29.73 -8.79
N ASN A 99 7.61 -30.71 -7.88
CA ASN A 99 8.41 -31.95 -7.82
C ASN A 99 8.26 -32.85 -9.07
N THR A 100 7.63 -32.35 -10.15
CA THR A 100 7.38 -33.06 -11.42
C THR A 100 8.45 -32.80 -12.49
N GLY A 101 9.44 -31.94 -12.25
CA GLY A 101 10.62 -31.78 -13.12
C GLY A 101 10.42 -30.98 -14.41
N ASP A 102 9.19 -30.50 -14.67
CA ASP A 102 8.83 -29.80 -15.92
C ASP A 102 8.65 -28.28 -15.77
N SER A 103 8.92 -27.70 -14.60
CA SER A 103 8.79 -26.25 -14.42
C SER A 103 10.13 -25.55 -14.54
N ALA A 104 10.15 -24.48 -15.31
CA ALA A 104 11.32 -23.64 -15.45
C ALA A 104 11.26 -22.51 -14.40
N PRO A 105 12.42 -21.96 -13.98
CA PRO A 105 12.45 -21.01 -12.87
C PRO A 105 11.52 -19.80 -13.08
N PRO A 106 11.04 -19.17 -12.00
CA PRO A 106 10.25 -17.95 -12.11
C PRO A 106 11.06 -16.83 -12.77
N HIS A 107 10.37 -15.86 -13.38
CA HIS A 107 10.98 -14.67 -13.96
C HIS A 107 10.27 -13.41 -13.48
N LEU A 108 11.04 -12.40 -13.09
CA LEU A 108 10.52 -11.11 -12.64
C LEU A 108 10.85 -10.03 -13.67
N ILE A 109 9.83 -9.31 -14.13
CA ILE A 109 10.01 -8.12 -14.97
C ILE A 109 9.65 -6.90 -14.14
N VAL A 110 10.57 -5.94 -14.07
CA VAL A 110 10.41 -4.68 -13.36
C VAL A 110 10.23 -3.55 -14.38
N THR A 111 9.05 -2.93 -14.43
CA THR A 111 8.74 -1.85 -15.38
C THR A 111 9.57 -0.60 -15.15
N ASN A 112 10.04 -0.44 -13.91
CA ASN A 112 10.92 0.63 -13.49
C ASN A 112 10.30 2.03 -13.61
N LEU A 113 8.96 2.15 -13.57
CA LEU A 113 8.23 3.43 -13.72
C LEU A 113 8.70 4.50 -12.75
N LEU A 114 8.93 4.11 -11.49
CA LEU A 114 9.18 5.03 -10.39
C LEU A 114 10.68 5.28 -10.13
N ALA A 115 11.58 4.58 -10.83
CA ALA A 115 12.99 4.79 -10.60
C ALA A 115 13.51 6.00 -11.38
N HIS A 116 13.94 7.01 -10.62
CA HIS A 116 14.63 8.18 -11.16
C HIS A 116 16.07 7.87 -11.64
N ASN A 117 16.58 6.66 -11.40
CA ASN A 117 17.92 6.20 -11.78
C ASN A 117 17.86 4.75 -12.30
N LYS A 118 18.89 4.30 -13.03
CA LYS A 118 19.05 2.86 -13.36
C LYS A 118 19.08 2.05 -12.05
N PRO A 119 18.06 1.24 -11.73
CA PRO A 119 18.05 0.50 -10.48
C PRO A 119 19.22 -0.48 -10.47
N LYS A 120 20.01 -0.45 -9.40
CA LYS A 120 20.97 -1.52 -9.12
C LYS A 120 20.26 -2.53 -8.24
N ILE A 121 20.17 -3.77 -8.71
CA ILE A 121 19.68 -4.88 -7.89
C ILE A 121 20.78 -5.18 -6.86
N SER A 122 20.56 -4.80 -5.61
CA SER A 122 21.50 -5.07 -4.52
C SER A 122 21.34 -6.50 -4.01
N GLN A 123 22.37 -7.03 -3.33
CA GLN A 123 22.26 -8.35 -2.71
C GLN A 123 21.11 -8.43 -1.71
N ALA A 124 20.86 -7.37 -0.94
CA ALA A 124 19.74 -7.30 0.00
C ALA A 124 18.36 -7.41 -0.68
N ILE A 125 18.23 -6.98 -1.94
CA ILE A 125 17.00 -7.18 -2.73
C ILE A 125 16.89 -8.65 -3.17
N LEU A 126 17.99 -9.23 -3.67
CA LEU A 126 18.04 -10.63 -4.09
C LEU A 126 17.73 -11.58 -2.93
N ASP A 127 18.30 -11.35 -1.75
CA ASP A 127 18.07 -12.17 -0.56
C ASP A 127 16.60 -12.13 -0.11
N ARG A 128 15.91 -11.02 -0.32
CA ARG A 128 14.47 -10.86 0.01
C ARG A 128 13.57 -11.50 -1.03
N LEU A 129 13.95 -11.43 -2.30
CA LEU A 129 13.21 -12.05 -3.40
C LEU A 129 13.39 -13.56 -3.43
N ASP A 130 14.60 -14.05 -3.14
CA ASP A 130 15.06 -15.41 -3.43
C ASP A 130 15.08 -15.69 -4.96
N PHE A 131 15.60 -14.72 -5.72
CA PHE A 131 15.78 -14.79 -7.17
C PHE A 131 17.27 -14.67 -7.51
N HIS A 132 17.68 -15.34 -8.59
CA HIS A 132 18.95 -15.07 -9.25
C HIS A 132 18.84 -13.83 -10.14
N SER A 133 19.96 -13.12 -10.34
CA SER A 133 19.96 -11.86 -11.10
C SER A 133 19.57 -12.04 -12.57
N ASP A 134 19.79 -13.22 -13.17
CA ASP A 134 19.41 -13.57 -14.54
C ASP A 134 17.90 -13.87 -14.68
N GLN A 135 17.19 -14.07 -13.57
CA GLN A 135 15.74 -14.21 -13.51
C GLN A 135 15.03 -12.86 -13.41
N ILE A 136 15.77 -11.74 -13.41
CA ILE A 136 15.20 -10.40 -13.27
C ILE A 136 15.51 -9.57 -14.51
N THR A 137 14.46 -9.06 -15.15
CA THR A 137 14.58 -8.11 -16.26
C THR A 137 14.11 -6.74 -15.81
N LEU A 138 14.99 -5.74 -15.96
CA LEU A 138 14.68 -4.34 -15.70
C LEU A 138 14.39 -3.65 -17.04
N LEU A 139 13.23 -3.03 -17.17
CA LEU A 139 12.91 -2.22 -18.34
C LEU A 139 13.64 -0.88 -18.24
N THR A 140 14.31 -0.48 -19.32
CA THR A 140 15.20 0.70 -19.33
C THR A 140 14.83 1.73 -20.39
N GLY A 141 13.70 1.55 -21.09
CA GLY A 141 13.19 2.56 -22.02
C GLY A 141 13.05 3.94 -21.34
N PRO A 142 13.49 5.05 -21.94
CA PRO A 142 13.22 6.41 -21.45
C PRO A 142 11.74 6.78 -21.36
N THR A 143 10.88 6.22 -22.21
CA THR A 143 9.44 6.54 -22.31
C THR A 143 8.57 5.36 -21.87
N LEU A 144 7.28 5.61 -21.61
CA LEU A 144 6.32 4.56 -21.30
C LEU A 144 6.13 3.59 -22.47
N ASP A 145 6.09 4.10 -23.70
CA ASP A 145 5.93 3.31 -24.92
C ASP A 145 7.14 2.42 -25.20
N GLU A 146 8.36 2.92 -25.03
CA GLU A 146 9.56 2.10 -25.20
C GLU A 146 9.61 0.98 -24.15
N ARG A 147 9.18 1.26 -22.91
CA ARG A 147 9.04 0.22 -21.87
C ARG A 147 7.92 -0.75 -22.21
N LEU A 148 6.81 -0.28 -22.76
CA LEU A 148 5.70 -1.14 -23.20
C LEU A 148 6.18 -2.10 -24.30
N HIS A 149 6.91 -1.60 -25.29
CA HIS A 149 7.48 -2.43 -26.35
C HIS A 149 8.46 -3.48 -25.80
N GLN A 150 9.33 -3.08 -24.86
CA GLN A 150 10.22 -4.01 -24.17
C GLN A 150 9.41 -5.06 -23.39
N LEU A 151 8.36 -4.67 -22.68
CA LEU A 151 7.52 -5.56 -21.89
C LEU A 151 6.83 -6.61 -22.75
N PHE A 152 6.18 -6.20 -23.84
CA PHE A 152 5.59 -7.14 -24.80
C PHE A 152 6.62 -8.09 -25.40
N THR A 153 7.79 -7.57 -25.80
CA THR A 153 8.88 -8.40 -26.35
C THR A 153 9.33 -9.46 -25.35
N GLN A 154 9.50 -9.10 -24.08
CA GLN A 154 9.89 -10.03 -23.02
C GLN A 154 8.79 -11.08 -22.79
N LEU A 155 7.52 -10.68 -22.70
CA LEU A 155 6.42 -11.61 -22.45
C LEU A 155 6.20 -12.59 -23.60
N ILE A 156 6.30 -12.14 -24.85
CA ILE A 156 6.22 -13.00 -26.04
C ILE A 156 7.39 -14.00 -26.07
N THR A 157 8.57 -13.58 -25.61
CA THR A 157 9.77 -14.44 -25.55
C THR A 157 9.66 -15.47 -24.43
N LEU A 158 9.26 -15.04 -23.24
CA LEU A 158 9.17 -15.88 -22.04
C LEU A 158 7.99 -16.85 -22.09
N ARG A 159 6.90 -16.47 -22.75
CA ARG A 159 5.65 -17.25 -22.85
C ARG A 159 5.18 -17.72 -21.48
N PRO A 160 4.70 -16.81 -20.61
CA PRO A 160 4.31 -17.17 -19.25
C PRO A 160 3.31 -18.34 -19.18
N LYS A 161 3.51 -19.24 -18.21
CA LYS A 161 2.52 -20.22 -17.75
C LYS A 161 1.41 -19.53 -16.96
N ARG A 162 1.83 -18.63 -16.06
CA ARG A 162 0.98 -17.71 -15.29
C ARG A 162 1.62 -16.33 -15.28
N LEU A 163 0.80 -15.30 -15.29
CA LEU A 163 1.21 -13.91 -15.22
C LEU A 163 0.65 -13.26 -13.95
N PHE A 164 1.52 -12.88 -13.03
CA PHE A 164 1.12 -12.20 -11.80
C PHE A 164 1.43 -10.71 -11.88
N LEU A 165 0.42 -9.87 -11.67
CA LEU A 165 0.53 -8.42 -11.70
C LEU A 165 0.72 -7.90 -10.27
N PHE A 166 1.94 -7.53 -9.92
CA PHE A 166 2.39 -6.94 -8.65
C PHE A 166 2.76 -5.46 -8.82
N HIS A 167 2.05 -4.74 -9.67
CA HIS A 167 2.42 -3.36 -9.97
C HIS A 167 1.97 -2.39 -8.87
N HIS A 168 2.63 -1.24 -8.78
CA HIS A 168 2.18 -0.16 -7.93
C HIS A 168 0.91 0.45 -8.52
N PRO A 169 0.10 1.15 -7.70
CA PRO A 169 -1.25 1.52 -8.12
C PRO A 169 -1.28 2.33 -9.42
N ASP A 170 -0.28 3.19 -9.62
CA ASP A 170 -0.18 4.12 -10.73
C ASP A 170 0.61 3.61 -11.95
N ASP A 171 0.98 2.34 -12.02
CA ASP A 171 1.71 1.81 -13.18
C ASP A 171 0.77 1.23 -14.25
N PRO A 172 0.62 1.87 -15.42
CA PRO A 172 -0.33 1.43 -16.44
C PRO A 172 0.18 0.23 -17.25
N LEU A 173 1.50 0.00 -17.33
CA LEU A 173 2.08 -0.93 -18.31
C LEU A 173 1.63 -2.38 -18.10
N PRO A 174 1.57 -2.91 -16.87
CA PRO A 174 1.12 -4.28 -16.62
C PRO A 174 -0.35 -4.51 -17.01
N CYS A 175 -1.18 -3.47 -16.96
CA CYS A 175 -2.59 -3.55 -17.37
C CYS A 175 -2.74 -3.65 -18.89
N VAL A 176 -1.87 -2.98 -19.64
CA VAL A 176 -1.86 -3.02 -21.11
C VAL A 176 -1.48 -4.40 -21.65
N VAL A 177 -0.65 -5.16 -20.95
CA VAL A 177 -0.19 -6.48 -21.42
C VAL A 177 -1.04 -7.65 -20.90
N ALA A 178 -2.06 -7.37 -20.09
CA ALA A 178 -2.92 -8.36 -19.44
C ALA A 178 -3.97 -8.93 -20.42
N HIS A 179 -3.52 -9.71 -21.39
CA HIS A 179 -4.36 -10.31 -22.43
C HIS A 179 -4.17 -11.83 -22.56
N ASP A 180 -5.23 -12.53 -22.96
CA ASP A 180 -5.20 -13.99 -23.23
C ASP A 180 -4.12 -14.37 -24.26
N ALA A 181 -3.91 -13.52 -25.26
CA ALA A 181 -2.91 -13.73 -26.31
C ALA A 181 -1.46 -13.70 -25.77
N ILE A 182 -1.26 -13.09 -24.60
CA ILE A 182 0.01 -13.07 -23.87
C ILE A 182 0.06 -14.18 -22.83
N CYS A 183 -0.97 -14.26 -21.98
CA CYS A 183 -1.11 -15.26 -20.93
C CYS A 183 -2.58 -15.48 -20.58
N PRO A 184 -3.15 -16.67 -20.82
CA PRO A 184 -4.55 -16.96 -20.45
C PRO A 184 -4.74 -17.04 -18.92
N ARG A 185 -3.70 -17.41 -18.16
CA ARG A 185 -3.75 -17.46 -16.69
C ARG A 185 -3.08 -16.22 -16.13
N ARG A 186 -3.85 -15.19 -15.80
CA ARG A 186 -3.37 -13.93 -15.25
C ARG A 186 -4.07 -13.60 -13.95
N TYR A 187 -3.36 -12.95 -13.03
CA TYR A 187 -3.87 -12.61 -11.70
C TYR A 187 -3.36 -11.24 -11.29
N LEU A 188 -4.26 -10.37 -10.84
CA LEU A 188 -3.86 -9.13 -10.19
C LEU A 188 -3.65 -9.39 -8.71
N VAL A 189 -2.44 -9.15 -8.20
CA VAL A 189 -2.17 -9.19 -6.76
C VAL A 189 -2.20 -7.76 -6.22
N HIS A 190 -3.34 -7.38 -5.67
CA HIS A 190 -3.60 -6.02 -5.23
C HIS A 190 -2.96 -5.77 -3.85
N HIS A 191 -1.76 -5.19 -3.84
CA HIS A 191 -0.97 -4.89 -2.63
C HIS A 191 -0.98 -3.40 -2.24
N ALA A 192 -1.79 -2.60 -2.91
CA ALA A 192 -1.79 -1.14 -2.89
C ALA A 192 -2.25 -0.46 -1.58
N ASP A 193 -2.26 -1.15 -0.43
CA ASP A 193 -2.68 -0.58 0.87
C ASP A 193 -4.03 0.17 0.82
N ALA A 194 -4.99 -0.32 0.01
CA ALA A 194 -6.27 0.34 -0.27
C ALA A 194 -6.16 1.73 -0.94
N THR A 195 -5.13 1.93 -1.77
CA THR A 195 -4.98 3.08 -2.67
C THR A 195 -5.71 2.80 -3.99
N PRO A 196 -6.35 3.80 -4.64
CA PRO A 196 -6.86 3.63 -5.99
C PRO A 196 -5.79 3.09 -6.95
N SER A 197 -6.12 2.08 -7.73
CA SER A 197 -5.16 1.31 -8.55
C SER A 197 -5.73 1.01 -9.92
N PHE A 198 -4.87 0.98 -10.93
CA PHE A 198 -5.18 0.27 -12.16
C PHE A 198 -5.33 -1.23 -11.91
N GLY A 199 -6.04 -1.90 -12.80
CA GLY A 199 -6.06 -3.35 -12.95
C GLY A 199 -7.30 -4.04 -12.38
N LEU A 200 -8.02 -3.40 -11.45
CA LEU A 200 -9.09 -4.03 -10.68
C LEU A 200 -10.28 -4.47 -11.55
N HIS A 201 -10.49 -3.83 -12.69
CA HIS A 201 -11.56 -4.15 -13.64
C HIS A 201 -11.07 -4.78 -14.95
N LEU A 202 -9.85 -5.32 -14.98
CA LEU A 202 -9.33 -5.97 -16.19
C LEU A 202 -10.11 -7.25 -16.53
N PRO A 203 -10.54 -7.43 -17.79
CA PRO A 203 -11.23 -8.64 -18.24
C PRO A 203 -10.44 -9.93 -17.95
N ASP A 204 -11.15 -10.94 -17.47
CA ASP A 204 -10.66 -12.29 -17.13
C ASP A 204 -9.34 -12.28 -16.33
N THR A 205 -9.21 -11.30 -15.43
CA THR A 205 -8.06 -11.16 -14.53
C THR A 205 -8.55 -11.21 -13.09
N PRO A 206 -8.63 -12.40 -12.46
CA PRO A 206 -9.00 -12.52 -11.06
C PRO A 206 -8.13 -11.64 -10.17
N VAL A 207 -8.78 -10.96 -9.22
CA VAL A 207 -8.13 -10.11 -8.23
C VAL A 207 -7.84 -10.94 -6.98
N ILE A 208 -6.60 -10.87 -6.51
CA ILE A 208 -6.14 -11.45 -5.25
C ILE A 208 -5.85 -10.28 -4.29
N GLU A 209 -6.66 -10.19 -3.25
CA GLU A 209 -6.52 -9.22 -2.18
C GLU A 209 -5.71 -9.78 -1.04
N LEU A 210 -4.89 -8.93 -0.41
CA LEU A 210 -3.96 -9.35 0.64
C LEU A 210 -4.45 -9.07 2.06
N ASN A 211 -5.63 -8.49 2.20
CA ASN A 211 -6.24 -8.28 3.50
C ASN A 211 -7.77 -8.22 3.40
N PRO A 212 -8.47 -8.59 4.49
CA PRO A 212 -9.93 -8.61 4.51
C PRO A 212 -10.60 -7.26 4.19
N TYR A 213 -9.99 -6.14 4.58
CA TYR A 213 -10.54 -4.81 4.32
C TYR A 213 -10.51 -4.47 2.81
N ALA A 214 -9.40 -4.76 2.13
CA ALA A 214 -9.28 -4.57 0.69
C ALA A 214 -10.20 -5.51 -0.08
N ALA A 215 -10.35 -6.77 0.37
CA ALA A 215 -11.36 -7.69 -0.18
C ALA A 215 -12.79 -7.16 -0.03
N ALA A 216 -13.13 -6.56 1.12
CA ALA A 216 -14.43 -5.93 1.33
C ALA A 216 -14.64 -4.69 0.43
N LEU A 217 -13.59 -3.88 0.19
CA LEU A 217 -13.61 -2.77 -0.78
C LEU A 217 -13.85 -3.25 -2.20
N SER A 218 -13.12 -4.25 -2.66
CA SER A 218 -13.30 -4.82 -4.00
C SER A 218 -14.69 -5.42 -4.18
N ARG A 219 -15.24 -6.13 -3.18
CA ARG A 219 -16.63 -6.60 -3.21
C ARG A 219 -17.66 -5.47 -3.26
N SER A 220 -17.42 -4.37 -2.56
CA SER A 220 -18.30 -3.19 -2.63
C SER A 220 -18.35 -2.54 -4.02
N GLN A 221 -17.39 -2.86 -4.89
CA GLN A 221 -17.32 -2.44 -6.29
C GLN A 221 -17.87 -3.48 -7.27
N GLY A 222 -18.46 -4.57 -6.75
CA GLY A 222 -19.03 -5.66 -7.56
C GLY A 222 -18.00 -6.67 -8.07
N LEU A 223 -16.78 -6.66 -7.52
CA LEU A 223 -15.75 -7.66 -7.82
C LEU A 223 -15.88 -8.87 -6.89
N ASP A 224 -15.37 -10.02 -7.33
CA ASP A 224 -15.25 -11.23 -6.50
C ASP A 224 -13.77 -11.58 -6.27
N PRO A 225 -13.09 -10.87 -5.35
CA PRO A 225 -11.68 -11.08 -5.11
C PRO A 225 -11.44 -12.36 -4.29
N GLY A 226 -10.40 -13.08 -4.68
CA GLY A 226 -9.74 -14.05 -3.81
C GLY A 226 -9.04 -13.34 -2.64
N LEU A 227 -8.95 -13.99 -1.49
CA LEU A 227 -8.25 -13.45 -0.33
C LEU A 227 -7.04 -14.34 0.01
N LEU A 228 -5.85 -13.74 0.03
CA LEU A 228 -4.59 -14.41 0.36
C LEU A 228 -3.85 -13.64 1.46
N ILE A 229 -3.88 -14.17 2.66
CA ILE A 229 -3.24 -13.53 3.82
C ILE A 229 -1.71 -13.64 3.69
N PRO A 230 -0.94 -12.53 3.78
CA PRO A 230 0.51 -12.54 3.61
C PRO A 230 1.23 -13.50 4.56
N THR A 231 2.37 -14.04 4.13
CA THR A 231 3.17 -14.96 4.93
C THR A 231 4.51 -14.35 5.35
N CYS A 232 5.18 -15.03 6.27
CA CYS A 232 6.61 -14.85 6.55
C CYS A 232 7.22 -16.18 7.02
N PRO A 233 8.55 -16.35 6.87
CA PRO A 233 9.25 -17.54 7.36
C PRO A 233 8.99 -17.78 8.84
N ASP A 234 8.87 -19.04 9.23
CA ASP A 234 8.74 -19.42 10.64
C ASP A 234 10.12 -19.33 11.32
N PRO A 235 10.32 -18.42 12.29
CA PRO A 235 11.60 -18.30 12.99
C PRO A 235 11.79 -19.43 14.02
N GLY A 236 10.79 -20.29 14.22
CA GLY A 236 10.77 -21.32 15.26
C GLY A 236 10.15 -20.82 16.58
N PRO A 237 10.28 -21.61 17.66
CA PRO A 237 9.75 -21.24 18.96
C PRO A 237 10.53 -20.09 19.59
N ARG A 238 9.82 -19.22 20.33
CA ARG A 238 10.43 -18.11 21.08
C ARG A 238 11.50 -18.65 22.06
N PRO A 239 12.72 -18.09 22.07
CA PRO A 239 13.84 -18.63 22.85
C PRO A 239 13.82 -18.27 24.33
N THR A 240 13.17 -17.15 24.71
CA THR A 240 13.17 -16.65 26.09
C THR A 240 11.76 -16.28 26.55
N GLY A 241 11.51 -16.40 27.86
CA GLY A 241 10.28 -15.93 28.49
C GLY A 241 10.12 -14.41 28.48
N PHE A 242 9.10 -13.93 29.18
CA PHE A 242 8.77 -12.51 29.31
C PHE A 242 9.45 -11.85 30.52
N LEU A 243 9.66 -10.54 30.43
CA LEU A 243 10.27 -9.70 31.48
C LEU A 243 11.66 -10.18 31.91
N SER A 244 12.44 -10.77 31.00
CA SER A 244 13.79 -11.28 31.29
C SER A 244 14.76 -10.21 31.78
N ARG A 245 14.49 -8.93 31.46
CA ARG A 245 15.23 -7.75 31.92
C ARG A 245 14.65 -7.11 33.18
N GLY A 246 13.67 -7.75 33.83
CA GLY A 246 12.98 -7.28 35.04
C GLY A 246 11.98 -6.13 34.83
N LYS A 247 11.89 -5.59 33.61
CA LYS A 247 10.97 -4.52 33.19
C LYS A 247 10.46 -4.84 31.79
N LEU A 248 9.29 -4.28 31.43
CA LEU A 248 8.71 -4.46 30.12
C LEU A 248 9.62 -3.87 29.03
N VAL A 249 9.95 -4.69 28.04
CA VAL A 249 10.63 -4.27 26.82
C VAL A 249 9.61 -4.16 25.71
N THR A 250 9.49 -2.98 25.12
CA THR A 250 8.54 -2.72 24.02
C THR A 250 9.29 -2.49 22.71
N ALA A 251 8.67 -2.82 21.58
CA ALA A 251 9.24 -2.53 20.26
C ALA A 251 8.19 -2.06 19.26
N THR A 252 8.61 -1.37 18.22
CA THR A 252 7.80 -1.07 17.03
C THR A 252 8.66 -1.19 15.76
N CYS A 253 8.06 -1.45 14.61
CA CYS A 253 8.77 -1.57 13.34
C CYS A 253 8.11 -0.78 12.20
N GLY A 254 8.90 0.04 11.51
CA GLY A 254 8.45 0.80 10.36
C GLY A 254 9.43 1.90 9.95
N SER A 255 9.28 2.42 8.74
CA SER A 255 9.94 3.66 8.34
C SER A 255 9.12 4.86 8.78
N GLU A 256 9.77 6.02 8.87
CA GLU A 256 9.19 7.29 9.30
C GLU A 256 7.79 7.61 8.74
N HIS A 257 7.52 7.34 7.46
CA HIS A 257 6.21 7.62 6.85
C HIS A 257 5.03 6.96 7.58
N LYS A 258 5.30 5.89 8.35
CA LYS A 258 4.27 5.20 9.14
C LYS A 258 3.90 5.90 10.44
N TYR A 259 4.73 6.81 10.92
CA TYR A 259 4.63 7.47 12.22
C TYR A 259 4.33 8.96 12.13
N ILE A 260 4.39 9.52 10.93
CA ILE A 260 4.02 10.90 10.64
C ILE A 260 2.55 10.98 10.21
N GLY A 261 1.91 12.10 10.51
CA GLY A 261 0.52 12.36 10.15
C GLY A 261 -0.30 12.92 11.31
N ALA A 262 -1.49 13.42 11.00
CA ALA A 262 -2.40 13.96 12.01
C ALA A 262 -2.94 12.83 12.90
N THR A 263 -2.47 12.76 14.14
CA THR A 263 -2.97 11.82 15.16
C THR A 263 -3.04 12.52 16.51
N SER A 264 -4.04 12.16 17.32
CA SER A 264 -4.18 12.66 18.69
C SER A 264 -3.12 12.10 19.64
N CYS A 265 -2.41 11.04 19.23
CA CYS A 265 -1.37 10.42 20.02
C CYS A 265 -0.08 10.25 19.22
N PRO A 266 0.69 11.32 18.92
CA PRO A 266 1.90 11.23 18.11
C PRO A 266 2.89 10.18 18.62
N TYR A 267 3.52 9.44 17.71
CA TYR A 267 4.47 8.38 18.07
C TYR A 267 5.62 8.90 18.95
N THR A 268 6.17 10.07 18.62
CA THR A 268 7.27 10.69 19.38
C THR A 268 6.91 10.92 20.85
N GLN A 269 5.64 11.25 21.15
CA GLN A 269 5.14 11.38 22.51
C GLN A 269 4.82 10.03 23.16
N ALA A 270 4.35 9.05 22.37
CA ALA A 270 4.03 7.73 22.86
C ALA A 270 5.25 7.01 23.43
N VAL A 271 6.43 7.15 22.81
CA VAL A 271 7.69 6.59 23.33
C VAL A 271 7.94 7.03 24.78
N ALA A 272 7.82 8.34 25.05
CA ALA A 272 8.02 8.87 26.40
C ALA A 272 6.95 8.37 27.39
N VAL A 273 5.68 8.29 26.96
CA VAL A 273 4.58 7.74 27.78
C VAL A 273 4.83 6.27 28.12
N ILE A 274 5.23 5.45 27.15
CA ILE A 274 5.55 4.03 27.34
C ILE A 274 6.69 3.87 28.33
N LEU A 275 7.80 4.58 28.12
CA LEU A 275 8.99 4.47 28.94
C LEU A 275 8.78 4.99 30.36
N ARG A 276 7.97 6.04 30.54
CA ARG A 276 7.60 6.54 31.88
C ARG A 276 6.72 5.55 32.63
N THR A 277 5.74 4.96 31.95
CA THR A 277 4.79 4.01 32.56
C THR A 277 5.45 2.69 32.92
N THR A 278 6.30 2.17 32.03
CA THR A 278 6.94 0.86 32.20
C THR A 278 8.23 0.91 33.01
N GLY A 279 8.95 2.04 32.92
CA GLY A 279 10.32 2.17 33.40
C GLY A 279 11.30 1.21 32.72
N GLY A 280 10.93 0.61 31.59
CA GLY A 280 11.71 -0.38 30.85
C GLY A 280 12.40 0.21 29.61
N TRP A 281 12.36 -0.51 28.50
CA TRP A 281 13.01 -0.12 27.24
C TRP A 281 12.04 -0.06 26.06
N HIS A 282 12.36 0.76 25.07
CA HIS A 282 11.64 0.85 23.81
C HIS A 282 12.60 0.76 22.63
N ILE A 283 12.34 -0.17 21.71
CA ILE A 283 13.15 -0.39 20.51
C ILE A 283 12.34 0.06 19.30
N HIS A 284 12.92 0.98 18.52
CA HIS A 284 12.40 1.32 17.20
C HIS A 284 13.22 0.61 16.12
N ILE A 285 12.56 -0.19 15.29
CA ILE A 285 13.17 -0.96 14.21
C ILE A 285 12.77 -0.35 12.86
N GLY A 286 13.73 0.19 12.12
CA GLY A 286 13.52 0.83 10.83
C GLY A 286 14.06 2.26 10.78
N PRO A 287 14.09 2.86 9.58
CA PRO A 287 14.71 4.17 9.38
C PRO A 287 13.83 5.31 9.91
N LEU A 288 14.43 6.16 10.73
CA LEU A 288 13.92 7.45 11.17
C LEU A 288 14.89 8.56 10.76
N SER A 289 14.37 9.75 10.44
CA SER A 289 15.19 10.93 10.27
C SER A 289 15.79 11.41 11.60
N GLU A 290 16.90 12.12 11.51
CA GLU A 290 17.52 12.78 12.66
C GLU A 290 16.56 13.78 13.33
N THR A 291 15.65 14.40 12.57
CA THR A 291 14.60 15.27 13.12
C THR A 291 13.67 14.51 14.06
N LEU A 292 13.13 13.36 13.62
CA LEU A 292 12.22 12.57 14.44
C LEU A 292 12.93 11.97 15.67
N LEU A 293 14.19 11.56 15.51
CA LEU A 293 15.02 11.11 16.62
C LEU A 293 15.24 12.23 17.65
N ALA A 294 15.54 13.45 17.20
CA ALA A 294 15.69 14.61 18.08
C ALA A 294 14.39 14.92 18.83
N GLU A 295 13.23 14.81 18.18
CA GLU A 295 11.92 14.98 18.84
C GLU A 295 11.67 13.92 19.92
N ILE A 296 12.03 12.65 19.66
CA ILE A 296 11.94 11.58 20.65
C ILE A 296 12.82 11.91 21.85
N HIS A 297 14.10 12.24 21.62
CA HIS A 297 15.05 12.56 22.70
C HIS A 297 14.62 13.78 23.52
N ALA A 298 14.13 14.84 22.89
CA ALA A 298 13.58 15.99 23.60
C ALA A 298 12.37 15.61 24.48
N GLY A 299 11.55 14.66 24.02
CA GLY A 299 10.49 14.05 24.81
C GLY A 299 11.01 13.28 26.03
N LEU A 300 12.08 12.51 25.88
CA LEU A 300 12.72 11.78 26.99
C LEU A 300 13.29 12.74 28.04
N ASP A 301 14.03 13.77 27.59
CA ASP A 301 14.65 14.77 28.46
C ASP A 301 13.60 15.52 29.29
N ARG A 302 12.49 15.91 28.67
CA ARG A 302 11.37 16.60 29.34
C ARG A 302 10.81 15.79 30.52
N PHE A 303 10.82 14.46 30.42
CA PHE A 303 10.32 13.57 31.47
C PHE A 303 11.44 12.92 32.29
N GLN A 304 12.68 13.38 32.15
CA GLN A 304 13.86 12.86 32.85
C GLN A 304 14.04 11.35 32.67
N ILE A 305 13.73 10.84 31.47
CA ILE A 305 13.90 9.43 31.12
C ILE A 305 15.33 9.24 30.59
N PRO A 306 16.10 8.29 31.14
CA PRO A 306 17.45 8.00 30.64
C PRO A 306 17.44 7.68 29.13
N PRO A 307 18.30 8.32 28.31
CA PRO A 307 18.26 8.17 26.85
C PRO A 307 18.61 6.75 26.38
N ASP A 308 19.37 5.98 27.19
CA ASP A 308 19.73 4.58 26.93
C ASP A 308 18.54 3.61 27.03
N ARG A 309 17.37 4.09 27.48
CA ARG A 309 16.11 3.32 27.46
C ARG A 309 15.43 3.29 26.09
N PHE A 310 15.84 4.16 25.17
CA PHE A 310 15.39 4.12 23.78
C PHE A 310 16.52 3.59 22.89
N THR A 311 16.21 2.62 22.02
CA THR A 311 17.17 2.03 21.08
C THR A 311 16.64 2.16 19.66
N HIS A 312 17.46 2.70 18.76
CA HIS A 312 17.14 2.81 17.33
C HIS A 312 17.94 1.78 16.51
N VAL A 313 17.24 0.78 15.99
CA VAL A 313 17.78 -0.23 15.07
C VAL A 313 17.41 0.19 13.66
N ARG A 314 18.35 0.71 12.87
CA ARG A 314 18.05 1.27 11.53
C ARG A 314 17.53 0.23 10.53
N TRP A 315 17.96 -1.02 10.66
CA TRP A 315 17.60 -2.12 9.77
C TRP A 315 17.76 -3.47 10.46
N ALA A 316 16.89 -4.42 10.13
CA ALA A 316 16.97 -5.82 10.55
C ALA A 316 16.58 -6.74 9.38
N PRO A 317 17.26 -7.89 9.20
CA PRO A 317 16.92 -8.86 8.15
C PRO A 317 15.61 -9.61 8.45
N SER A 318 15.33 -9.83 9.74
CA SER A 318 14.11 -10.46 10.24
C SER A 318 13.63 -9.67 11.46
N LEU A 319 12.37 -9.24 11.44
CA LEU A 319 11.76 -8.58 12.57
C LEU A 319 11.63 -9.56 13.74
N ALA A 320 11.21 -10.80 13.48
CA ALA A 320 11.05 -11.81 14.52
C ALA A 320 12.33 -12.08 15.32
N HIS A 321 13.46 -12.30 14.65
CA HIS A 321 14.75 -12.49 15.32
C HIS A 321 15.19 -11.22 16.06
N CYS A 322 15.02 -10.04 15.47
CA CYS A 322 15.37 -8.78 16.12
C CYS A 322 14.57 -8.56 17.42
N LEU A 323 13.28 -8.93 17.44
CA LEU A 323 12.48 -8.89 18.66
C LEU A 323 13.05 -9.78 19.76
N TRP A 324 13.52 -10.99 19.41
CA TRP A 324 14.13 -11.91 20.37
C TRP A 324 15.50 -11.45 20.87
N GLU A 325 16.36 -10.96 19.97
CA GLU A 325 17.69 -10.42 20.30
C GLU A 325 17.60 -9.27 21.32
N HIS A 326 16.55 -8.46 21.21
CA HIS A 326 16.29 -7.37 22.15
C HIS A 326 15.42 -7.74 23.36
N HIS A 327 15.03 -9.02 23.49
CA HIS A 327 14.14 -9.54 24.53
C HIS A 327 12.81 -8.77 24.61
N CYS A 328 12.20 -8.47 23.45
CA CYS A 328 10.97 -7.68 23.38
C CYS A 328 9.78 -8.47 23.93
N ASP A 329 9.08 -7.89 24.90
CA ASP A 329 7.91 -8.49 25.55
C ASP A 329 6.60 -8.10 24.88
N LEU A 330 6.55 -6.91 24.29
CA LEU A 330 5.35 -6.34 23.69
C LEU A 330 5.71 -5.55 22.43
N TYR A 331 5.06 -5.88 21.32
CA TYR A 331 5.18 -5.13 20.08
C TYR A 331 4.02 -4.15 19.93
N LEU A 332 4.33 -2.90 19.63
CA LEU A 332 3.37 -1.86 19.25
C LEU A 332 3.34 -1.73 17.72
N SER A 333 2.16 -1.96 17.14
CA SER A 333 1.93 -1.74 15.71
C SER A 333 2.25 -0.30 15.33
N SER A 334 2.80 -0.11 14.13
CA SER A 334 3.00 1.23 13.60
C SER A 334 1.64 1.92 13.39
N TYR A 335 1.60 3.24 13.59
CA TYR A 335 0.39 4.03 13.37
C TYR A 335 0.78 5.49 13.07
N PRO A 336 0.00 6.22 12.24
CA PRO A 336 -1.34 5.88 11.75
C PRO A 336 -1.39 4.80 10.65
N ILE A 337 -0.25 4.44 10.06
CA ILE A 337 -0.16 3.41 9.02
C ILE A 337 0.40 2.14 9.63
N ASP A 338 -0.35 1.04 9.52
CA ASP A 338 0.05 -0.28 10.05
C ASP A 338 1.00 -1.02 9.07
N GLY A 339 1.47 -2.21 9.42
CA GLY A 339 2.32 -3.02 8.55
C GLY A 339 1.90 -4.47 8.49
N ALA A 340 1.19 -4.86 7.42
CA ALA A 340 0.68 -6.22 7.24
C ALA A 340 1.77 -7.31 7.41
N ARG A 341 2.90 -7.19 6.71
CA ARG A 341 4.01 -8.16 6.83
C ARG A 341 4.69 -8.11 8.20
N ALA A 342 4.88 -6.91 8.77
CA ALA A 342 5.48 -6.77 10.09
C ALA A 342 4.62 -7.47 11.16
N ASN A 343 3.30 -7.35 11.05
CA ASN A 343 2.36 -8.01 11.94
C ASN A 343 2.42 -9.54 11.82
N ALA A 344 2.59 -10.07 10.60
CA ALA A 344 2.83 -11.50 10.40
C ALA A 344 4.13 -11.97 11.08
N GLU A 345 5.24 -11.23 10.96
CA GLU A 345 6.50 -11.56 11.61
C GLU A 345 6.43 -11.46 13.15
N VAL A 346 5.70 -10.47 13.66
CA VAL A 346 5.43 -10.33 15.10
C VAL A 346 4.65 -11.54 15.61
N ALA A 347 3.62 -11.95 14.85
CA ALA A 347 2.86 -13.14 15.19
C ALA A 347 3.72 -14.41 15.16
N ALA A 348 4.58 -14.55 14.15
CA ALA A 348 5.55 -15.64 14.04
C ALA A 348 6.49 -15.68 15.26
N SER A 349 6.96 -14.53 15.73
CA SER A 349 7.85 -14.41 16.89
C SER A 349 7.19 -14.75 18.24
N SER A 350 5.88 -15.01 18.26
CA SER A 350 5.08 -15.18 19.49
C SER A 350 5.21 -13.97 20.43
N THR A 351 5.24 -12.76 19.89
CA THR A 351 5.31 -11.53 20.70
C THR A 351 3.90 -10.92 20.82
N PRO A 352 3.38 -10.69 22.04
CA PRO A 352 2.19 -9.90 22.30
C PRO A 352 2.11 -8.62 21.45
N HIS A 353 0.96 -8.40 20.82
CA HIS A 353 0.75 -7.32 19.85
C HIS A 353 -0.23 -6.28 20.40
N LEU A 354 0.17 -5.00 20.43
CA LEU A 354 -0.63 -3.87 20.89
C LEU A 354 -0.88 -2.88 19.76
N ARG A 355 -2.14 -2.78 19.34
CA ARG A 355 -2.56 -1.94 18.22
C ARG A 355 -3.26 -0.67 18.67
N ARG A 356 -3.04 0.44 17.97
CA ARG A 356 -3.83 1.65 18.18
C ARG A 356 -5.12 1.59 17.37
N LEU A 357 -6.26 1.75 18.02
CA LEU A 357 -7.55 1.95 17.36
C LEU A 357 -7.73 3.44 17.04
N CYS A 358 -8.14 3.72 15.81
CA CYS A 358 -8.58 5.07 15.43
C CYS A 358 -9.88 5.45 16.16
N HIS A 359 -10.12 6.74 16.35
CA HIS A 359 -11.33 7.23 17.02
C HIS A 359 -12.59 6.85 16.21
N PRO A 360 -13.74 6.61 16.88
CA PRO A 360 -15.02 6.54 16.19
C PRO A 360 -15.25 7.81 15.35
N GLY A 361 -15.42 7.68 14.04
CA GLY A 361 -15.63 8.81 13.11
C GLY A 361 -14.41 9.25 12.30
N THR A 362 -13.21 8.75 12.61
CA THR A 362 -12.13 8.71 11.61
C THR A 362 -12.37 7.52 10.68
N PRO A 363 -12.05 7.60 9.37
CA PRO A 363 -12.02 6.42 8.51
C PRO A 363 -11.17 5.39 9.24
N ALA A 364 -11.77 4.24 9.54
CA ALA A 364 -11.09 3.20 10.31
C ALA A 364 -9.72 2.99 9.67
N SER A 365 -8.65 2.99 10.48
CA SER A 365 -7.42 2.35 9.99
C SER A 365 -7.87 0.96 9.55
N PRO A 366 -7.65 0.58 8.28
CA PRO A 366 -8.13 -0.67 7.74
C PRO A 366 -7.78 -1.76 8.73
N ASP A 367 -8.81 -2.42 9.25
CA ASP A 367 -8.61 -3.46 10.23
C ASP A 367 -7.98 -4.64 9.47
N PHE A 368 -6.65 -4.70 9.50
CA PHE A 368 -5.91 -5.68 8.70
C PHE A 368 -6.14 -7.08 9.27
N PHE A 369 -5.96 -7.25 10.58
CA PHE A 369 -6.15 -8.53 11.28
C PHE A 369 -6.49 -8.31 12.76
N GLU A 370 -7.52 -9.00 13.25
CA GLU A 370 -7.72 -9.20 14.69
C GLU A 370 -7.07 -10.52 15.08
N TYR A 371 -5.91 -10.45 15.74
CA TYR A 371 -5.29 -11.64 16.31
C TYR A 371 -5.94 -11.98 17.64
N GLU A 372 -6.23 -13.27 17.84
CA GLU A 372 -6.50 -13.80 19.17
C GLU A 372 -5.28 -13.51 20.06
N GLY A 373 -5.51 -12.90 21.22
CA GLY A 373 -4.43 -12.43 22.11
C GLY A 373 -3.88 -11.03 21.81
N GLY A 374 -4.33 -10.38 20.72
CA GLY A 374 -4.06 -8.98 20.45
C GLY A 374 -4.62 -8.05 21.52
N LEU A 375 -3.98 -6.90 21.68
CA LEU A 375 -4.39 -5.81 22.56
C LEU A 375 -4.67 -4.56 21.72
N THR A 376 -5.48 -3.68 22.26
CA THR A 376 -5.85 -2.43 21.62
C THR A 376 -5.82 -1.26 22.58
N TRP A 377 -5.52 -0.07 22.09
CA TRP A 377 -5.63 1.19 22.83
C TRP A 377 -6.14 2.33 21.95
N ARG A 378 -6.82 3.32 22.52
CA ARG A 378 -7.45 4.43 21.77
C ARG A 378 -6.87 5.81 22.09
N ASN A 379 -6.39 5.99 23.31
CA ASN A 379 -5.91 7.27 23.84
C ASN A 379 -4.84 7.02 24.91
N TRP A 380 -4.28 8.09 25.47
CA TRP A 380 -3.20 7.99 26.45
C TRP A 380 -3.58 7.20 27.70
N ASP A 381 -4.78 7.40 28.23
CA ASP A 381 -5.23 6.71 29.45
C ASP A 381 -5.38 5.20 29.20
N ASP A 382 -5.92 4.83 28.04
CA ASP A 382 -6.06 3.44 27.59
C ASP A 382 -4.69 2.77 27.41
N LEU A 383 -3.72 3.47 26.81
CA LEU A 383 -2.35 2.99 26.67
C LEU A 383 -1.70 2.77 28.04
N ILE A 384 -1.80 3.73 28.96
CA ILE A 384 -1.22 3.65 30.29
C ILE A 384 -1.83 2.49 31.07
N ALA A 385 -3.16 2.38 31.10
CA ALA A 385 -3.87 1.32 31.80
C ALA A 385 -3.51 -0.07 31.25
N THR A 386 -3.41 -0.20 29.93
CA THR A 386 -3.01 -1.46 29.28
C THR A 386 -1.60 -1.87 29.69
N LEU A 387 -0.64 -0.94 29.64
CA LEU A 387 0.75 -1.22 30.03
C LEU A 387 0.87 -1.57 31.51
N GLN A 388 0.16 -0.85 32.40
CA GLN A 388 0.16 -1.14 33.84
C GLN A 388 -0.42 -2.52 34.15
N THR A 389 -1.48 -2.92 33.45
CA THR A 389 -2.07 -4.26 33.59
C THR A 389 -1.06 -5.34 33.21
N LEU A 390 -0.35 -5.18 32.09
CA LEU A 390 0.68 -6.14 31.65
C LEU A 390 1.86 -6.26 32.61
N ILE A 391 2.22 -5.16 33.29
CA ILE A 391 3.27 -5.17 34.32
C ILE A 391 2.78 -5.90 35.58
N ALA A 392 1.52 -5.69 35.97
CA ALA A 392 0.94 -6.31 37.15
C ALA A 392 0.64 -7.82 36.97
N GLU A 393 0.37 -8.25 35.73
CA GLU A 393 -0.03 -9.63 35.41
C GLU A 393 0.86 -10.25 34.30
N PRO A 394 2.11 -10.63 34.59
CA PRO A 394 3.03 -11.16 33.59
C PRO A 394 2.53 -12.43 32.88
N THR A 395 1.73 -13.27 33.55
CA THR A 395 1.10 -14.47 32.95
C THR A 395 0.17 -14.12 31.78
N SER A 396 -0.33 -12.88 31.72
CA SER A 396 -1.10 -12.37 30.58
C SER A 396 -0.25 -12.32 29.30
N LEU A 397 1.05 -12.00 29.40
CA LEU A 397 1.96 -11.99 28.25
C LEU A 397 2.17 -13.41 27.69
N GLU A 398 2.32 -14.41 28.57
CA GLU A 398 2.48 -15.81 28.19
C GLU A 398 1.23 -16.35 27.48
N ASN A 399 0.05 -16.13 28.04
CA ASN A 399 -1.21 -16.58 27.43
C ASN A 399 -1.42 -15.92 26.05
N ARG A 400 -1.09 -14.63 25.93
CA ARG A 400 -1.20 -13.89 24.65
C ARG A 400 -0.19 -14.35 23.62
N SER A 401 1.02 -14.68 24.06
CA SER A 401 2.07 -15.24 23.22
C SER A 401 1.60 -16.52 22.53
N VAL A 402 0.99 -17.43 23.29
CA VAL A 402 0.42 -18.68 22.76
C VAL A 402 -0.67 -18.39 21.72
N ALA A 403 -1.67 -17.56 22.06
CA ALA A 403 -2.77 -17.25 21.15
C ALA A 403 -2.32 -16.56 19.85
N ILE A 404 -1.32 -15.68 19.93
CA ILE A 404 -0.73 -15.02 18.77
C ILE A 404 0.03 -16.03 17.89
N ARG A 405 0.76 -16.96 18.50
CA ARG A 405 1.45 -18.02 17.77
C ARG A 405 0.48 -18.95 17.06
N GLU A 406 -0.61 -19.33 17.71
CA GLU A 406 -1.69 -20.11 17.10
C GLU A 406 -2.31 -19.35 15.92
N SER A 407 -2.52 -18.04 16.05
CA SER A 407 -2.99 -17.20 14.95
C SER A 407 -1.99 -17.18 13.78
N TYR A 408 -0.68 -17.10 14.04
CA TYR A 408 0.35 -17.22 13.00
C TYR A 408 0.27 -18.56 12.27
N GLN A 409 0.21 -19.67 13.01
CA GLN A 409 0.13 -21.02 12.45
C GLN A 409 -1.11 -21.19 11.55
N ARG A 410 -2.23 -20.57 11.91
CA ARG A 410 -3.49 -20.64 11.18
C ARG A 410 -3.57 -19.72 9.96
N LEU A 411 -2.91 -18.56 9.99
CA LEU A 411 -3.13 -17.50 9.00
C LEU A 411 -1.91 -17.19 8.12
N HIS A 412 -0.72 -17.26 8.70
CA HIS A 412 0.50 -16.68 8.12
C HIS A 412 1.60 -17.71 7.84
N HIS A 413 1.46 -18.96 8.29
CA HIS A 413 2.48 -19.99 8.06
C HIS A 413 2.68 -20.24 6.54
N PRO A 414 3.91 -20.41 6.06
CA PRO A 414 4.19 -20.59 4.62
C PRO A 414 3.41 -21.72 3.96
N GLU A 415 3.15 -22.82 4.66
CA GLU A 415 2.36 -23.93 4.14
C GLU A 415 0.89 -23.56 3.94
N ILE A 416 0.32 -22.76 4.85
CA ILE A 416 -1.06 -22.26 4.74
C ILE A 416 -1.17 -21.28 3.58
N PHE A 417 -0.18 -20.40 3.44
CA PHE A 417 -0.10 -19.50 2.29
C PHE A 417 -0.04 -20.26 0.96
N ALA A 418 0.82 -21.29 0.86
CA ALA A 418 0.93 -22.11 -0.34
C ALA A 418 -0.34 -22.92 -0.63
N ALA A 419 -1.03 -23.42 0.40
CA ALA A 419 -2.32 -24.09 0.24
C ALA A 419 -3.39 -23.14 -0.29
N ASN A 420 -3.56 -21.97 0.35
CA ASN A 420 -4.55 -20.97 -0.06
C ASN A 420 -4.24 -20.39 -1.45
N LEU A 421 -2.97 -20.16 -1.78
CA LEU A 421 -2.58 -19.70 -3.12
C LEU A 421 -2.98 -20.74 -4.17
N ARG A 422 -2.68 -22.02 -3.97
CA ARG A 422 -3.09 -23.08 -4.92
C ARG A 422 -4.59 -23.14 -5.10
N GLU A 423 -5.35 -23.11 -3.99
CA GLU A 423 -6.81 -23.06 -4.04
C GLU A 423 -7.32 -21.88 -4.89
N LEU A 424 -6.76 -20.68 -4.71
CA LEU A 424 -7.10 -19.51 -5.52
C LEU A 424 -6.78 -19.69 -7.02
N LEU A 425 -5.64 -20.30 -7.35
CA LEU A 425 -5.24 -20.52 -8.74
C LEU A 425 -6.08 -21.58 -9.45
N ASP A 426 -6.75 -22.45 -8.68
CA ASP A 426 -7.71 -23.46 -9.13
C ASP A 426 -9.17 -22.98 -9.02
N HIS A 427 -9.39 -21.66 -8.94
CA HIS A 427 -10.70 -21.00 -8.85
C HIS A 427 -11.49 -21.31 -7.56
N GLY A 428 -10.82 -21.82 -6.54
CA GLY A 428 -11.34 -21.87 -5.18
C GLY A 428 -11.32 -20.50 -4.50
N PRO A 429 -11.96 -20.38 -3.33
CA PRO A 429 -12.21 -19.09 -2.70
C PRO A 429 -11.02 -18.58 -1.84
N GLY A 430 -9.96 -19.40 -1.67
CA GLY A 430 -8.79 -19.09 -0.85
C GLY A 430 -9.16 -18.91 0.63
N HIS A 431 -8.48 -17.99 1.32
CA HIS A 431 -8.80 -17.73 2.73
C HIS A 431 -10.21 -17.14 2.89
N GLN A 432 -11.02 -17.75 3.75
CA GLN A 432 -12.35 -17.24 4.09
C GLN A 432 -12.28 -16.33 5.32
N ASP A 433 -12.64 -15.06 5.13
CA ASP A 433 -12.78 -14.12 6.23
C ASP A 433 -14.10 -14.35 7.00
N PRO A 434 -14.05 -14.80 8.26
CA PRO A 434 -15.25 -15.05 9.06
C PRO A 434 -16.06 -13.79 9.36
N GLN A 435 -15.47 -12.59 9.20
CA GLN A 435 -16.13 -11.31 9.45
C GLN A 435 -16.52 -10.57 8.14
N SER A 436 -16.49 -11.25 7.00
CA SER A 436 -16.64 -10.64 5.68
C SER A 436 -17.87 -9.74 5.54
N GLU A 437 -19.05 -10.17 6.00
CA GLU A 437 -20.27 -9.36 5.96
C GLU A 437 -20.15 -8.07 6.79
N SER A 438 -19.60 -8.16 8.00
CA SER A 438 -19.43 -7.01 8.89
C SER A 438 -18.44 -6.01 8.31
N ARG A 439 -17.34 -6.51 7.71
CA ARG A 439 -16.33 -5.67 7.03
C ARG A 439 -16.90 -4.98 5.80
N GLN A 440 -17.72 -5.66 5.00
CA GLN A 440 -18.41 -5.03 3.86
C GLN A 440 -19.30 -3.88 4.32
N LEU A 441 -20.11 -4.07 5.37
CA LEU A 441 -20.94 -3.01 5.92
C LEU A 441 -20.10 -1.83 6.45
N GLN A 442 -18.98 -2.11 7.10
CA GLN A 442 -18.06 -1.09 7.58
C GLN A 442 -17.46 -0.29 6.42
N VAL A 443 -16.98 -0.97 5.38
CA VAL A 443 -16.43 -0.34 4.18
C VAL A 443 -17.48 0.50 3.48
N MET A 444 -18.70 -0.01 3.27
CA MET A 444 -19.79 0.76 2.66
C MET A 444 -20.08 2.04 3.44
N ARG A 445 -20.09 2.00 4.78
CA ARG A 445 -20.25 3.19 5.62
C ARG A 445 -19.10 4.17 5.43
N THR A 446 -17.86 3.68 5.37
CA THR A 446 -16.67 4.51 5.08
C THR A 446 -16.79 5.19 3.72
N VAL A 447 -17.09 4.42 2.66
CA VAL A 447 -17.27 4.94 1.29
C VAL A 447 -18.37 6.00 1.26
N MET A 448 -19.56 5.69 1.79
CA MET A 448 -20.68 6.66 1.86
C MET A 448 -20.30 7.92 2.63
N HIS A 449 -19.61 7.79 3.76
CA HIS A 449 -19.15 8.93 4.54
C HIS A 449 -18.19 9.82 3.73
N HIS A 450 -17.21 9.22 3.04
CA HIS A 450 -16.29 9.97 2.17
C HIS A 450 -17.03 10.64 1.01
N SER A 451 -17.96 9.95 0.35
CA SER A 451 -18.78 10.54 -0.71
C SER A 451 -19.60 11.74 -0.21
N LEU A 452 -20.20 11.65 0.98
CA LEU A 452 -20.96 12.74 1.59
C LEU A 452 -20.07 13.92 1.97
N VAL A 453 -18.89 13.66 2.56
CA VAL A 453 -17.91 14.71 2.90
C VAL A 453 -17.42 15.41 1.64
N GLN A 454 -17.13 14.66 0.58
CA GLN A 454 -16.68 15.22 -0.69
C GLN A 454 -17.80 16.03 -1.37
N ALA A 455 -19.04 15.51 -1.39
CA ALA A 455 -20.19 16.24 -1.92
C ALA A 455 -20.41 17.57 -1.18
N ARG A 456 -20.27 17.57 0.15
CA ARG A 456 -20.34 18.78 0.98
C ARG A 456 -19.21 19.76 0.65
N LYS A 457 -17.98 19.28 0.45
CA LYS A 457 -16.84 20.12 0.06
C LYS A 457 -17.08 20.76 -1.32
N ASN A 458 -17.49 19.97 -2.31
CA ASN A 458 -17.84 20.45 -3.65
C ASN A 458 -18.95 21.51 -3.58
N HIS A 459 -19.99 21.28 -2.77
CA HIS A 459 -21.07 22.25 -2.56
C HIS A 459 -20.55 23.57 -1.96
N LEU A 460 -19.67 23.52 -0.95
CA LEU A 460 -19.06 24.71 -0.37
C LEU A 460 -18.16 25.47 -1.35
N GLU A 461 -17.44 24.76 -2.22
CA GLU A 461 -16.63 25.37 -3.29
C GLU A 461 -17.51 26.05 -4.35
N LEU A 462 -18.62 25.43 -4.75
CA LEU A 462 -19.62 26.03 -5.63
C LEU A 462 -20.20 27.31 -5.02
N LEU A 463 -20.52 27.31 -3.73
CA LEU A 463 -20.99 28.51 -3.02
C LEU A 463 -19.94 29.63 -3.02
N ARG A 464 -18.66 29.31 -2.76
CA ARG A 464 -17.56 30.30 -2.84
C ARG A 464 -17.42 30.88 -4.24
N HIS A 465 -17.52 30.04 -5.28
CA HIS A 465 -17.44 30.50 -6.67
C HIS A 465 -18.62 31.41 -7.05
N ARG A 466 -19.83 31.08 -6.58
CA ARG A 466 -21.02 31.92 -6.74
C ARG A 466 -20.82 33.28 -6.07
N ASP A 467 -20.34 33.31 -4.83
CA ASP A 467 -20.14 34.56 -4.09
C ASP A 467 -19.04 35.44 -4.72
N GLN A 468 -17.95 34.83 -5.23
CA GLN A 468 -16.93 35.53 -6.02
C GLN A 468 -17.51 36.12 -7.31
N THR A 469 -18.41 35.41 -7.98
CA THR A 469 -19.09 35.87 -9.19
C THR A 469 -20.03 37.04 -8.90
N ILE A 470 -20.83 36.95 -7.81
CA ILE A 470 -21.69 38.04 -7.35
C ILE A 470 -20.85 39.29 -7.02
N ALA A 471 -19.72 39.14 -6.32
CA ALA A 471 -18.84 40.26 -6.00
C ALA A 471 -18.26 40.92 -7.26
N LYS A 472 -17.89 40.13 -8.29
CA LYS A 472 -17.46 40.66 -9.59
C LYS A 472 -18.57 41.43 -10.29
N ILE A 473 -19.80 40.92 -10.30
CA ILE A 473 -20.96 41.60 -10.90
C ILE A 473 -21.22 42.93 -10.18
N GLN A 474 -21.25 42.94 -8.85
CA GLN A 474 -21.45 44.17 -8.06
C GLN A 474 -20.35 45.22 -8.31
N SER A 475 -19.09 44.78 -8.45
CA SER A 475 -17.97 45.66 -8.81
C SER A 475 -18.14 46.27 -10.21
N LEU A 476 -18.60 45.47 -11.18
CA LEU A 476 -18.91 45.96 -12.53
C LEU A 476 -20.08 46.96 -12.52
N GLU A 477 -21.14 46.69 -11.76
CA GLU A 477 -22.27 47.61 -11.62
C GLU A 477 -21.86 48.96 -11.00
N GLN A 478 -21.02 48.94 -9.95
CA GLN A 478 -20.46 50.16 -9.36
C GLN A 478 -19.60 50.93 -10.37
N THR A 479 -18.83 50.21 -11.19
CA THR A 479 -18.02 50.81 -12.28
C THR A 479 -18.91 51.45 -13.33
N ILE A 480 -19.98 50.78 -13.77
CA ILE A 480 -20.95 51.33 -14.73
C ILE A 480 -21.64 52.58 -14.14
N GLN A 481 -22.09 52.54 -12.89
CA GLN A 481 -22.72 53.67 -12.23
C GLN A 481 -21.78 54.88 -12.10
N SER A 482 -20.49 54.65 -11.81
CA SER A 482 -19.50 55.73 -11.72
C SER A 482 -19.24 56.38 -13.09
N LEU A 483 -19.23 55.60 -14.17
CA LEU A 483 -19.10 56.07 -15.55
C LEU A 483 -20.35 56.80 -16.08
N GLN A 484 -21.55 56.47 -15.57
CA GLN A 484 -22.79 57.16 -15.94
C GLN A 484 -22.99 58.53 -15.26
N ARG A 485 -22.35 58.77 -14.10
CA ARG A 485 -22.44 60.06 -13.38
C ARG A 485 -21.90 61.26 -14.17
N PRO A 486 -20.77 61.18 -14.91
CA PRO A 486 -20.32 62.23 -15.81
C PRO A 486 -21.32 62.55 -16.92
N VAL A 487 -21.91 61.54 -17.58
CA VAL A 487 -22.76 61.74 -18.77
C VAL A 487 -24.03 62.55 -18.46
N ARG A 488 -24.63 62.38 -17.26
CA ARG A 488 -25.77 63.20 -16.84
C ARG A 488 -25.42 64.67 -16.54
N ARG A 489 -24.16 64.98 -16.24
CA ARG A 489 -23.70 66.37 -16.03
C ARG A 489 -23.56 67.13 -17.35
N TRP A 490 -23.34 66.43 -18.47
CA TRP A 490 -23.25 67.02 -19.81
C TRP A 490 -24.61 67.18 -20.50
N TRP A 491 -25.68 66.56 -19.96
CA TRP A 491 -27.04 66.59 -20.50
C TRP A 491 -28.05 67.36 -19.64
N GLN A 492 -27.59 68.28 -18.78
CA GLN A 492 -28.51 69.31 -18.27
C GLN A 492 -28.83 70.27 -19.42
N PRO A 493 -30.11 70.38 -19.87
CA PRO A 493 -30.46 71.32 -20.90
C PRO A 493 -30.13 72.72 -20.37
N PHE A 494 -29.39 73.49 -21.18
CA PHE A 494 -29.25 74.92 -21.02
C PHE A 494 -30.65 75.52 -20.80
N ARG A 495 -31.04 75.75 -19.55
CA ARG A 495 -32.13 76.68 -19.25
C ARG A 495 -31.58 78.05 -19.61
N THR A 496 -31.97 78.51 -20.79
CA THR A 496 -31.81 79.89 -21.22
C THR A 496 -32.45 80.79 -20.17
N GLN A 497 -31.61 81.50 -19.42
CA GLN A 497 -32.02 82.77 -18.81
C GLN A 497 -32.09 83.80 -19.95
N SER A 498 -33.29 84.27 -20.22
CA SER A 498 -33.57 85.49 -20.95
C SER A 498 -34.74 86.17 -20.24
N ASP A 499 -34.42 87.35 -19.68
CA ASP A 499 -35.25 88.51 -19.32
C ASP A 499 -36.67 88.32 -18.76
#